data_AF-A0A2R6B820-F1
#
_entry.id   AF-A0A2R6B820-F1
#
_cell.length_a   1.000
_cell.length_b   1.000
_cell.length_c   1.000
_cell.angle_alpha   90.00
_cell.angle_beta   90.00
_cell.angle_gamma   90.00
#
_symmetry.space_group_name_H-M   'P 1'
#
loop_
_entity.id
_entity.type
_entity.pdbx_description
1 polymer ?
#
loop_
_entity_poly.entity_id
_entity_poly.type
_entity_poly.pdbx_seq_one_letter_code
_entity_poly.pdbx_strand_id
1 'polypeptide(L)'
;MERLPYKFDFIRFIVLLITFLIFFSLFFVGGFGGFGGSTFRVTPGIAELMILVVTVLALVGSFVRVEPSKDDVDIITESRCPSCGFVYQRRFVNGDYITKQDQPCPKDQTPTVIHKIYVQSQQK
;
A
#
# COMPACT_ATOMS: atom_id res chain seq x y z
N MET A 1 16.79 0.75 -5.54
CA MET A 1 15.48 0.29 -6.04
C MET A 1 14.79 -0.43 -4.89
N GLU A 2 14.01 0.29 -4.08
CA GLU A 2 13.18 -0.32 -3.04
C GLU A 2 12.05 -1.10 -3.73
N ARG A 3 12.04 -2.42 -3.57
CA ARG A 3 10.91 -3.25 -4.00
C ARG A 3 9.80 -3.04 -2.97
N LEU A 4 8.91 -2.09 -3.26
CA LEU A 4 7.74 -1.87 -2.42
C LEU A 4 6.85 -3.12 -2.41
N PRO A 5 6.38 -3.57 -1.24
CA PRO A 5 5.57 -4.78 -1.13
C PRO A 5 4.19 -4.52 -1.76
N TYR A 6 3.94 -5.16 -2.89
CA TYR A 6 2.62 -5.23 -3.50
C TYR A 6 1.66 -5.91 -2.53
N LYS A 7 0.79 -5.13 -1.87
CA LYS A 7 -0.32 -5.67 -1.10
C LYS A 7 -1.45 -5.93 -2.08
N PHE A 8 -1.56 -7.18 -2.53
CA PHE A 8 -2.69 -7.66 -3.30
C PHE A 8 -3.98 -7.44 -2.49
N ASP A 9 -4.82 -6.51 -2.93
CA ASP A 9 -6.15 -6.31 -2.34
C ASP A 9 -7.06 -7.44 -2.84
N PHE A 10 -7.05 -8.54 -2.08
CA PHE A 10 -7.78 -9.77 -2.38
C PHE A 10 -9.28 -9.52 -2.53
N ILE A 11 -9.82 -8.54 -1.79
CA ILE A 11 -11.24 -8.18 -1.82
C ILE A 11 -11.58 -7.50 -3.14
N ARG A 12 -10.78 -6.52 -3.57
CA ARG A 12 -10.98 -5.85 -4.88
C ARG A 12 -10.87 -6.83 -6.04
N PHE A 13 -9.92 -7.76 -5.99
CA PHE A 13 -9.78 -8.79 -7.02
C PHE A 13 -11.01 -9.70 -7.10
N ILE A 14 -11.52 -10.17 -5.96
CA ILE A 14 -12.72 -11.02 -5.91
C ILE A 14 -13.94 -10.28 -6.47
N VAL A 15 -14.13 -9.00 -6.12
CA VAL A 15 -15.27 -8.22 -6.62
C VAL A 15 -15.21 -8.07 -8.13
N LEU A 16 -14.03 -7.79 -8.70
CA LEU A 16 -13.84 -7.70 -10.15
C LEU A 16 -14.05 -9.05 -10.85
N LEU A 17 -13.54 -10.14 -10.26
CA LEU A 17 -13.72 -11.49 -10.79
C LEU A 17 -15.19 -11.91 -10.79
N ILE A 18 -15.91 -11.69 -9.69
CA ILE A 18 -17.34 -12.02 -9.58
C ILE A 18 -18.14 -11.20 -10.59
N THR A 19 -17.85 -9.90 -10.71
CA THR A 19 -18.50 -9.02 -11.69
C THR A 19 -18.27 -9.54 -13.11
N PHE A 20 -17.03 -9.88 -13.46
CA PHE A 20 -16.69 -10.48 -14.75
C PHE A 20 -17.46 -11.79 -15.00
N LEU A 21 -17.49 -12.69 -14.02
CA LEU A 21 -18.18 -13.99 -14.15
C LEU A 21 -19.70 -13.83 -14.30
N ILE A 22 -20.32 -12.89 -13.57
CA ILE A 22 -21.75 -12.59 -13.72
C ILE A 22 -22.03 -12.10 -15.13
N PHE A 23 -21.26 -11.14 -15.65
CA PHE A 23 -21.47 -10.64 -17.02
C PHE A 23 -21.13 -11.66 -18.10
N PHE A 24 -20.09 -12.48 -17.89
CA PHE A 24 -19.76 -13.60 -18.76
C PHE A 24 -20.90 -14.62 -18.80
N SER A 25 -21.47 -14.95 -17.64
CA SER A 25 -22.62 -15.85 -17.58
C SER A 25 -23.85 -15.24 -18.26
N LEU A 26 -24.13 -13.95 -18.09
CA LEU A 26 -25.23 -13.26 -18.77
C LEU A 26 -25.02 -13.20 -20.29
N PHE A 27 -23.77 -13.09 -20.75
CA PHE A 27 -23.42 -13.16 -22.17
C PHE A 27 -23.72 -14.55 -22.76
N PHE A 28 -23.35 -15.62 -22.06
CA PHE A 28 -23.60 -16.99 -22.53
C PHE A 28 -25.04 -17.48 -22.32
N VAL A 29 -25.69 -17.07 -21.23
CA VAL A 29 -27.06 -17.48 -20.87
C VAL A 29 -28.11 -16.58 -21.53
N GLY A 30 -27.86 -15.27 -21.62
CA GLY A 30 -28.73 -14.31 -22.31
C GLY A 30 -28.49 -14.23 -23.83
N GLY A 31 -27.34 -14.70 -24.32
CA GLY A 31 -26.99 -14.71 -25.74
C GLY A 31 -27.44 -15.96 -26.51
N PHE A 32 -28.25 -16.85 -25.92
CA PHE A 32 -28.58 -18.14 -26.56
C PHE A 32 -30.04 -18.61 -26.44
N GLY A 33 -30.95 -17.77 -25.95
CA GLY A 33 -32.30 -18.19 -25.56
C GLY A 33 -33.47 -17.59 -26.34
N GLY A 34 -33.52 -17.80 -27.67
CA GLY A 34 -34.82 -17.86 -28.38
C GLY A 34 -35.09 -16.81 -29.46
N PHE A 35 -34.79 -17.12 -30.72
CA PHE A 35 -35.76 -17.56 -31.73
C PHE A 35 -35.04 -17.73 -33.09
N GLY A 36 -35.06 -18.96 -33.62
CA GLY A 36 -34.99 -19.31 -35.05
C GLY A 36 -34.05 -18.56 -36.00
N GLY A 37 -33.07 -19.29 -36.53
CA GLY A 37 -32.64 -19.12 -37.93
C GLY A 37 -31.32 -18.39 -38.15
N SER A 38 -30.32 -19.16 -38.59
CA SER A 38 -29.35 -18.81 -39.64
C SER A 38 -29.07 -17.32 -39.88
N THR A 39 -28.03 -16.78 -39.25
CA THR A 39 -26.89 -16.10 -39.92
C THR A 39 -26.01 -15.45 -38.87
N PHE A 40 -24.78 -15.93 -38.78
CA PHE A 40 -23.74 -15.40 -37.91
C PHE A 40 -23.30 -14.03 -38.46
N ARG A 41 -23.95 -12.95 -38.04
CA ARG A 41 -23.46 -11.58 -38.24
C ARG A 41 -23.07 -11.01 -36.90
N VAL A 42 -21.78 -11.19 -36.58
CA VAL A 42 -21.10 -10.52 -35.47
C VAL A 42 -21.12 -9.03 -35.77
N THR A 43 -22.16 -8.33 -35.31
CA THR A 43 -22.12 -6.89 -35.18
C THR A 43 -21.83 -6.65 -33.71
N PRO A 44 -20.57 -6.38 -33.31
CA PRO A 44 -20.30 -6.07 -31.92
C PRO A 44 -21.11 -4.83 -31.57
N GLY A 45 -22.08 -5.00 -30.67
CA GLY A 45 -22.92 -3.92 -30.23
C GLY A 45 -22.06 -2.90 -29.51
N ILE A 46 -22.36 -1.60 -29.70
CA ILE A 46 -21.68 -0.49 -29.01
C ILE A 46 -21.60 -0.75 -27.48
N ALA A 47 -22.60 -1.45 -26.92
CA ALA A 47 -22.63 -1.85 -25.51
C ALA A 47 -21.47 -2.78 -25.10
N GLU A 48 -21.08 -3.74 -25.93
CA GLU A 48 -20.02 -4.72 -25.62
C GLU A 48 -18.64 -4.04 -25.62
N LEU A 49 -18.44 -3.10 -26.54
CA LEU A 49 -17.22 -2.30 -26.63
C LEU A 49 -17.11 -1.35 -25.42
N MET A 50 -18.22 -0.78 -24.96
CA MET A 50 -18.25 0.05 -23.75
C MET A 50 -17.88 -0.75 -22.49
N ILE A 51 -18.35 -2.00 -22.37
CA ILE A 51 -18.01 -2.87 -21.23
C ILE A 51 -16.52 -3.24 -21.24
N LEU A 52 -15.95 -3.55 -22.41
CA LEU A 52 -14.52 -3.81 -22.55
C LEU A 52 -13.69 -2.58 -22.14
N VAL A 53 -14.09 -1.38 -22.57
CA VAL A 53 -13.40 -0.14 -22.22
C VAL A 53 -13.46 0.12 -20.70
N VAL A 54 -14.63 -0.02 -20.08
CA VAL A 54 -14.78 0.19 -18.62
C VAL A 54 -13.98 -0.84 -17.82
N THR A 55 -13.99 -2.11 -18.22
CA THR A 55 -13.23 -3.17 -17.53
C THR A 55 -11.73 -2.97 -17.67
N VAL A 56 -11.24 -2.59 -18.85
CA VAL A 56 -9.82 -2.24 -19.05
C VAL A 56 -9.44 -1.01 -18.24
N LEU A 57 -10.27 0.04 -18.21
CA LEU A 57 -10.02 1.23 -17.40
C LEU A 57 -10.02 0.93 -15.90
N ALA A 58 -10.92 0.07 -15.41
CA ALA A 58 -10.95 -0.36 -14.02
C ALA A 58 -9.74 -1.22 -13.66
N LEU A 59 -9.28 -2.08 -14.58
CA LEU A 59 -8.08 -2.88 -14.43
C LEU A 59 -6.83 -2.01 -14.39
N VAL A 60 -6.68 -1.09 -15.34
CA VAL A 60 -5.58 -0.11 -15.36
C VAL A 60 -5.61 0.78 -14.12
N GLY A 61 -6.80 1.24 -13.72
CA GLY A 61 -7.04 1.98 -12.48
C GLY A 61 -6.63 1.20 -11.22
N SER A 62 -6.77 -0.12 -11.23
CA SER A 62 -6.32 -0.99 -10.13
C SER A 62 -4.79 -1.11 -10.04
N PHE A 63 -4.08 -0.82 -11.13
CA PHE A 63 -2.62 -0.66 -11.13
C PHE A 63 -2.18 0.77 -10.79
N VAL A 64 -3.10 1.72 -10.65
CA VAL A 64 -2.76 3.08 -10.19
C VAL A 64 -2.32 2.99 -8.74
N ARG A 65 -1.10 3.45 -8.51
CA ARG A 65 -0.44 3.46 -7.20
C ARG A 65 -1.27 4.31 -6.26
N VAL A 66 -1.85 3.68 -5.25
CA VAL A 66 -2.18 4.39 -4.01
C VAL A 66 -0.84 4.69 -3.37
N GLU A 67 -0.41 5.94 -3.40
CA GLU A 67 0.76 6.36 -2.63
C GLU A 67 0.52 5.90 -1.19
N PRO A 68 1.47 5.16 -0.59
CA PRO A 68 1.33 4.82 0.81
C PRO A 68 1.13 6.14 1.53
N SER A 69 0.06 6.22 2.35
CA SER A 69 -0.08 7.32 3.30
C SER A 69 1.29 7.44 3.95
N LYS A 70 1.98 8.56 3.70
CA LYS A 70 3.04 9.01 4.59
C LYS A 70 2.30 9.37 5.86
N ASP A 71 1.91 8.36 6.62
CA ASP A 71 1.72 8.54 8.04
C ASP A 71 3.08 9.06 8.47
N ASP A 72 3.15 10.36 8.73
CA ASP A 72 4.33 11.07 9.18
C ASP A 72 4.52 10.61 10.63
N VAL A 73 4.95 9.36 10.77
CA VAL A 73 5.14 8.72 12.05
C VAL A 73 6.42 9.33 12.60
N ASP A 74 6.29 10.22 13.58
CA ASP A 74 7.43 10.81 14.26
C ASP A 74 8.18 9.71 15.03
N ILE A 75 9.25 9.18 14.43
CA ILE A 75 10.14 8.21 15.09
C ILE A 75 11.17 9.00 15.90
N ILE A 76 11.24 8.71 17.20
CA ILE A 76 12.13 9.35 18.15
C ILE A 76 13.20 8.36 18.61
N THR A 77 14.44 8.83 18.61
CA THR A 77 15.61 8.16 19.17
C THR A 77 15.92 8.76 20.52
N GLU A 78 16.02 7.91 21.55
CA GLU A 78 16.41 8.28 22.91
C GLU A 78 17.83 7.79 23.19
N SER A 79 18.74 8.73 23.46
CA SER A 79 20.14 8.47 23.81
C SER A 79 20.36 8.72 25.29
N ARG A 80 21.08 7.81 25.95
CA ARG A 80 21.36 7.84 27.38
C ARG A 80 22.86 7.81 27.65
N CYS A 81 23.32 8.67 28.54
CA CYS A 81 24.67 8.64 29.06
C CYS A 81 24.84 7.48 30.05
N PRO A 82 25.83 6.59 29.88
CA PRO A 82 26.08 5.49 30.81
C PRO A 82 26.67 5.97 32.16
N SER A 83 27.34 7.12 32.18
CA SER A 83 28.07 7.60 33.35
C SER A 83 27.20 8.44 34.30
N CYS A 84 26.52 9.47 33.80
CA CYS A 84 25.64 10.34 34.62
C CYS A 84 24.14 10.08 34.45
N GLY A 85 23.74 9.19 33.53
CA GLY A 85 22.32 8.88 33.29
C GLY A 85 21.53 9.96 32.55
N PHE A 86 22.19 11.01 32.03
CA PHE A 86 21.55 12.04 31.20
C PHE A 86 20.86 11.41 29.99
N VAL A 87 19.62 11.82 29.71
CA VAL A 87 18.83 11.36 28.58
C VAL A 87 18.50 12.55 27.69
N TYR A 88 18.63 12.37 26.37
CA TYR A 88 18.07 13.31 25.40
C TYR A 88 17.37 12.55 24.27
N GLN A 89 16.43 13.24 23.64
CA GLN A 89 15.62 12.72 22.56
C GLN A 89 15.89 13.54 21.30
N ARG A 90 15.95 12.87 20.16
CA ARG A 90 16.05 13.52 18.85
C ARG A 90 15.25 12.74 17.81
N ARG A 91 14.93 13.40 16.70
CA ARG A 91 14.31 12.74 15.55
C ARG A 91 15.24 11.64 15.02
N PHE A 92 14.66 10.50 14.67
CA PHE A 92 15.38 9.38 14.09
C PHE A 92 16.05 9.79 12.78
N VAL A 93 17.32 9.38 12.63
CA VAL A 93 18.08 9.57 11.39
C VAL A 93 18.52 8.21 10.88
N ASN A 94 18.51 8.03 9.56
CA ASN A 94 18.97 6.80 8.92
C ASN A 94 20.40 6.47 9.37
N GLY A 95 20.58 5.26 9.90
CA GLY A 95 21.85 4.81 10.48
C GLY A 95 21.92 4.86 12.01
N ASP A 96 20.84 5.25 12.69
CA ASP A 96 20.69 5.04 14.13
C ASP A 96 20.31 3.59 14.46
N TYR A 97 20.97 3.02 15.45
CA TYR A 97 20.67 1.68 15.97
C TYR A 97 20.92 1.65 17.49
N ILE A 98 20.20 0.77 18.18
CA ILE A 98 20.34 0.59 19.63
C ILE A 98 21.78 0.17 19.94
N THR A 99 22.40 0.72 20.99
CA THR A 99 23.82 0.58 21.38
C THR A 99 24.84 1.36 20.55
N LYS A 100 24.43 2.12 19.53
CA LYS A 100 25.33 3.05 18.84
C LYS A 100 25.75 4.20 19.78
N GLN A 101 27.03 4.56 19.73
CA GLN A 101 27.53 5.78 20.38
C GLN A 101 27.06 7.02 19.60
N ASP A 102 26.56 7.99 20.33
CA ASP A 102 26.06 9.27 19.81
C ASP A 102 26.88 10.42 20.43
N GLN A 103 26.35 11.65 20.39
CA GLN A 103 27.06 12.83 20.85
C GLN A 103 27.55 12.74 22.30
N PRO A 104 28.67 13.40 22.63
CA PRO A 104 29.18 13.46 23.99
C PRO A 104 28.18 14.16 24.91
N CYS A 105 28.05 13.63 26.12
CA CYS A 105 27.15 14.19 27.11
C CYS A 105 27.61 15.60 27.52
N PRO A 106 26.71 16.58 27.63
CA PRO A 106 27.06 17.94 28.03
C PRO A 106 27.52 18.04 29.50
N LYS A 107 27.29 17.01 30.32
CA LYS A 107 27.65 17.01 31.76
C LYS A 107 29.02 16.41 32.05
N ASP A 108 29.35 15.29 31.41
CA ASP A 108 30.55 14.50 31.73
C ASP A 108 31.41 14.19 30.51
N GLN A 109 31.05 14.71 29.32
CA GLN A 109 31.74 14.49 28.04
C GLN A 109 31.82 13.03 27.59
N THR A 110 31.20 12.09 28.31
CA THR A 110 31.21 10.68 27.93
C THR A 110 30.26 10.47 26.75
N PRO A 111 30.61 9.58 25.80
CA PRO A 111 29.76 9.31 24.64
C PRO A 111 28.43 8.73 25.12
N THR A 112 27.33 9.37 24.73
CA THR A 112 26.00 8.82 25.00
C THR A 112 25.71 7.63 24.09
N VAL A 113 24.79 6.77 24.50
CA VAL A 113 24.47 5.54 23.77
C VAL A 113 22.97 5.51 23.47
N ILE A 114 22.60 5.20 22.23
CA ILE A 114 21.20 5.05 21.84
C ILE A 114 20.59 3.88 22.61
N HIS A 115 19.58 4.17 23.43
CA HIS A 115 18.95 3.19 24.32
C HIS A 115 17.60 2.71 23.77
N LYS A 116 16.81 3.60 23.16
CA LYS A 116 15.49 3.26 22.61
C LYS A 116 15.23 4.01 21.29
N ILE A 117 14.50 3.36 20.39
CA ILE A 117 13.92 3.97 19.20
C ILE A 117 12.45 3.58 19.21
N TYR A 118 11.57 4.57 19.22
CA TYR A 118 10.12 4.33 19.30
C TYR A 118 9.35 5.30 18.44
N VAL A 119 8.15 4.88 18.06
CA VAL A 119 7.18 5.72 17.38
C VAL A 119 6.50 6.60 18.42
N GLN A 120 6.60 7.92 18.26
CA GLN A 120 5.80 8.84 19.02
C GLN A 120 4.37 8.79 18.46
N SER A 121 3.52 8.00 19.11
CA SER A 121 2.08 8.05 18.85
C SER A 121 1.61 9.45 19.18
N GLN A 122 1.27 10.25 18.16
CA GLN A 122 0.44 11.44 18.32
C GLN A 122 -0.87 10.93 18.96
N GLN A 123 -1.02 11.08 20.28
CA GLN A 123 -2.30 10.83 20.94
C GLN A 123 -3.29 11.82 20.32
N LYS A 124 -4.21 11.28 19.51
CA LYS A 124 -5.27 12.01 18.86
C LYS A 124 -6.34 12.40 19.88
#